data_AF-A0AAJ2PLZ8-F1
#
_entry.id   AF-A0AAJ2PLZ8-F1
#
_cell.length_a   1.000
_cell.length_b   1.000
_cell.length_c   1.000
_cell.angle_alpha   90.00
_cell.angle_beta   90.00
_cell.angle_gamma   90.00
#
_symmetry.space_group_name_H-M   'P 1'
#
loop_
_entity.id
_entity.type
_entity.pdbx_description
1 polymer ?
#
loop_
_entity_poly.entity_id
_entity_poly.type
_entity_poly.pdbx_seq_one_letter_code
_entity_poly.pdbx_strand_id
1 'polypeptide(L)'
;MPDPDRLKQVDALLDGLDDVLPPPRVRAQLRLAANLTQQDVADAVGVKRLAVVRWELGKSTPRRPQRDVYIHLLKRLAERFPEAAELNEGSTTPASAGGSG
;
A
#
# COMPACT_ATOMS: atom_id res chain seq x y z
N MET A 1 -8.79 30.28 17.31
CA MET A 1 -8.81 29.88 15.89
C MET A 1 -7.60 28.98 15.66
N PRO A 2 -7.74 27.75 15.16
CA PRO A 2 -6.57 26.98 14.74
C PRO A 2 -5.83 27.76 13.66
N ASP A 3 -4.50 27.74 13.72
CA ASP A 3 -3.63 28.40 12.76
C ASP A 3 -3.84 27.75 11.38
N PRO A 4 -4.32 28.49 10.35
CA PRO A 4 -4.58 27.95 9.02
C PRO A 4 -3.32 27.36 8.37
N ASP A 5 -2.12 27.75 8.81
CA ASP A 5 -0.88 27.17 8.30
C ASP A 5 -0.58 25.79 8.89
N ARG A 6 -1.14 25.45 10.06
CA ARG A 6 -1.02 24.11 10.63
C ARG A 6 -1.76 23.05 9.81
N LEU A 7 -2.93 23.38 9.26
CA LEU A 7 -3.67 22.46 8.38
C LEU A 7 -2.90 22.19 7.08
N LYS A 8 -2.35 23.23 6.45
CA LYS A 8 -1.50 23.07 5.25
C LYS A 8 -0.25 22.25 5.52
N GLN A 9 0.37 22.39 6.69
CA GLN A 9 1.52 21.57 7.09
C GLN A 9 1.13 20.09 7.24
N VAL A 10 -0.07 19.81 7.76
CA VAL A 10 -0.63 18.45 7.82
C VAL A 10 -0.89 17.91 6.41
N ASP A 11 -1.54 18.69 5.55
CA ASP A 11 -1.82 18.28 4.17
C ASP A 11 -0.52 17.97 3.40
N ALA A 12 0.49 18.85 3.49
CA ALA A 12 1.79 18.64 2.87
C ALA A 12 2.55 17.41 3.42
N LEU A 13 2.35 17.07 4.71
CA LEU A 13 2.90 15.86 5.32
C LEU A 13 2.21 14.61 4.78
N LEU A 14 0.88 14.66 4.66
CA LEU A 14 0.06 13.54 4.16
C LEU A 14 0.27 13.29 2.67
N ASP A 15 0.41 14.34 1.85
CA ASP A 15 0.74 14.23 0.42
C ASP A 15 2.04 13.45 0.19
N GLY A 16 3.04 13.59 1.08
CA GLY A 16 4.29 12.83 1.02
C GLY A 16 4.15 11.34 1.39
N LEU A 17 3.15 11.00 2.21
CA LEU A 17 2.82 9.62 2.61
C LEU A 17 2.00 8.89 1.54
N ASP A 18 1.27 9.64 0.72
CA ASP A 18 0.42 9.11 -0.33
C ASP A 18 1.17 8.39 -1.45
N ASP A 19 2.48 8.63 -1.59
CA ASP A 19 3.37 7.96 -2.53
C ASP A 19 3.99 6.66 -1.98
N VAL A 20 3.61 6.24 -0.76
CA VAL A 20 4.15 5.05 -0.11
C VAL A 20 3.46 3.80 -0.65
N LEU A 21 4.27 2.85 -1.13
CA LEU A 21 3.75 1.55 -1.52
C LEU A 21 3.45 0.72 -0.27
N PRO A 22 2.29 0.05 -0.19
CA PRO A 22 2.02 -0.87 0.90
C PRO A 22 3.04 -2.03 0.89
N PRO A 23 3.17 -2.79 1.99
CA PRO A 23 4.07 -3.93 2.07
C PRO A 23 3.84 -4.94 0.93
N PRO A 24 4.87 -5.64 0.42
CA PRO A 24 4.73 -6.54 -0.72
C PRO A 24 3.63 -7.60 -0.57
N ARG A 25 3.43 -8.12 0.65
CA ARG A 25 2.34 -9.07 0.98
C ARG A 25 0.95 -8.46 0.77
N VAL A 26 0.73 -7.25 1.29
CA VAL A 26 -0.54 -6.52 1.17
C VAL A 26 -0.89 -6.28 -0.30
N ARG A 27 0.11 -5.97 -1.14
CA ARG A 27 -0.10 -5.81 -2.59
C ARG A 27 -0.74 -7.05 -3.22
N ALA A 28 -0.20 -8.23 -2.91
CA ALA A 28 -0.73 -9.50 -3.42
C ALA A 28 -2.11 -9.82 -2.82
N GLN A 29 -2.34 -9.52 -1.54
CA GLN A 29 -3.63 -9.72 -0.89
C GLN A 29 -4.73 -8.88 -1.52
N LEU A 30 -4.49 -7.58 -1.73
CA LEU A 30 -5.42 -6.67 -2.39
C LEU A 30 -5.78 -7.16 -3.80
N ARG A 31 -4.77 -7.61 -4.55
CA ARG A 31 -4.97 -8.18 -5.89
C ARG A 31 -5.86 -9.44 -5.84
N LEU A 32 -5.57 -10.36 -4.92
CA LEU A 32 -6.32 -11.61 -4.78
C LEU A 32 -7.75 -11.39 -4.29
N ALA A 33 -7.98 -10.45 -3.35
CA ALA A 33 -9.30 -10.07 -2.88
C ALA A 33 -10.19 -9.51 -4.01
N ALA A 34 -9.57 -8.83 -4.98
CA ALA A 34 -10.23 -8.34 -6.18
C ALA A 34 -10.40 -9.40 -7.29
N ASN A 35 -10.00 -10.65 -7.04
CA ASN A 35 -9.96 -11.74 -8.02
C ASN A 35 -9.15 -11.39 -9.29
N LEU A 36 -8.09 -10.58 -9.14
CA LEU A 36 -7.20 -10.18 -10.22
C LEU A 36 -5.97 -11.08 -10.30
N THR A 37 -5.52 -11.36 -11.52
CA THR A 37 -4.24 -12.02 -11.76
C THR A 37 -3.11 -10.99 -11.83
N GLN A 38 -1.85 -11.46 -11.69
CA GLN A 38 -0.69 -10.59 -11.90
C GLN A 38 -0.60 -10.07 -13.34
N GLN A 39 -1.24 -10.75 -14.30
CA GLN A 39 -1.31 -10.31 -15.69
C GLN A 39 -2.27 -9.12 -15.81
N ASP A 40 -3.46 -9.19 -15.20
CA ASP A 40 -4.44 -8.09 -15.23
C ASP A 40 -3.87 -6.79 -14.65
N VAL A 41 -3.14 -6.89 -13.53
CA VAL A 41 -2.44 -5.75 -12.93
C VAL A 41 -1.33 -5.24 -13.85
N ALA A 42 -0.59 -6.14 -14.50
CA ALA A 42 0.49 -5.74 -15.40
C ALA A 42 -0.05 -5.01 -16.64
N ASP A 43 -1.15 -5.48 -17.21
CA ASP A 43 -1.80 -4.86 -18.36
C ASP A 43 -2.38 -3.48 -18.00
N ALA A 44 -3.01 -3.35 -16.82
CA ALA A 44 -3.51 -2.07 -16.33
C ALA A 44 -2.40 -1.04 -16.06
N VAL A 45 -1.23 -1.49 -15.57
CA VAL A 45 -0.08 -0.62 -15.24
C VAL A 45 0.84 -0.39 -16.45
N GLY A 46 0.71 -1.19 -17.52
CA GLY A 46 1.57 -1.11 -18.71
C GLY A 46 2.97 -1.69 -18.50
N VAL A 47 3.08 -2.81 -17.77
CA VAL A 47 4.34 -3.52 -17.52
C VAL A 47 4.27 -5.00 -17.86
N LYS A 48 5.40 -5.69 -17.80
CA LYS A 48 5.43 -7.16 -17.91
C LYS A 48 4.93 -7.79 -16.61
N ARG A 49 4.17 -8.88 -16.69
CA ARG A 49 3.75 -9.69 -15.53
C ARG A 49 4.89 -10.02 -14.55
N LEU A 50 6.08 -10.34 -15.07
CA LEU A 50 7.25 -10.63 -14.23
C LEU A 50 7.69 -9.44 -13.35
N ALA A 51 7.44 -8.20 -13.78
CA ALA A 51 7.69 -7.02 -12.96
C ALA A 51 6.76 -7.01 -11.72
N VAL A 52 5.47 -7.24 -11.93
CA VAL A 52 4.46 -7.33 -10.85
C VAL A 52 4.82 -8.45 -9.87
N VAL A 53 5.23 -9.63 -10.36
CA VAL A 53 5.73 -10.73 -9.52
C VAL A 53 6.88 -10.26 -8.62
N ARG A 54 7.87 -9.57 -9.17
CA ARG A 54 9.03 -9.08 -8.40
C ARG A 54 8.64 -8.00 -7.39
N TRP A 55 7.66 -7.15 -7.71
CA TRP A 55 7.15 -6.12 -6.80
C TRP A 55 6.38 -6.71 -5.63
N GLU A 56 5.53 -7.71 -5.87
CA GLU A 56 4.77 -8.43 -4.82
C GLU A 56 5.67 -9.31 -3.95
N LEU A 57 6.80 -9.78 -4.48
CA LEU A 57 7.83 -10.49 -3.70
C LEU A 57 8.82 -9.54 -3.00
N GLY A 58 8.71 -8.22 -3.20
CA GLY A 58 9.67 -7.24 -2.67
C GLY A 58 11.08 -7.32 -3.26
N LYS A 59 11.28 -8.09 -4.34
CA LYS A 59 12.58 -8.25 -5.02
C LYS A 59 12.99 -7.02 -5.84
N SER A 60 12.03 -6.19 -6.21
CA SER A 60 12.27 -4.90 -6.86
C SER A 60 11.16 -3.92 -6.54
N THR A 61 11.40 -2.63 -6.77
CA THR A 61 10.41 -1.57 -6.63
C THR A 61 10.03 -1.01 -8.01
N PRO A 62 8.76 -0.62 -8.22
CA PRO A 62 8.36 0.09 -9.43
C PRO A 62 9.03 1.46 -9.48
N ARG A 63 9.37 1.91 -10.69
CA ARG A 63 9.89 3.26 -10.94
C ARG A 63 8.77 4.15 -11.47
N ARG A 64 8.91 5.47 -11.34
CA ARG A 64 7.99 6.41 -12.01
C ARG A 64 8.15 6.27 -13.54
N PRO A 65 7.06 6.39 -14.34
CA PRO A 65 5.68 6.72 -13.94
C PRO A 65 4.82 5.51 -13.49
N GLN A 66 5.26 4.27 -13.71
CA GLN A 66 4.44 3.08 -13.41
C GLN A 66 4.16 2.91 -11.91
N ARG A 67 5.07 3.42 -11.05
CA ARG A 67 4.87 3.49 -9.60
C ARG A 67 3.57 4.22 -9.24
N ASP A 68 3.30 5.35 -9.87
CA ASP A 68 2.18 6.22 -9.51
C ASP A 68 0.85 5.53 -9.91
N VAL A 69 0.82 4.92 -11.09
CA VAL A 69 -0.32 4.11 -11.56
C VAL A 69 -0.56 2.91 -10.64
N TYR A 70 0.51 2.23 -10.22
CA TYR A 70 0.41 1.06 -9.34
C TYR A 70 -0.06 1.42 -7.93
N ILE A 71 0.44 2.53 -7.36
CA ILE A 71 -0.05 3.07 -6.08
C ILE A 71 -1.52 3.42 -6.19
N HIS A 72 -1.93 4.11 -7.25
CA HIS A 72 -3.34 4.47 -7.46
C HIS A 72 -4.23 3.23 -7.52
N LEU A 73 -3.83 2.21 -8.28
CA LEU A 73 -4.54 0.93 -8.35
C LEU A 73 -4.67 0.29 -6.95
N LEU A 74 -3.58 0.21 -6.19
CA LEU A 74 -3.60 -0.40 -4.85
C LEU A 74 -4.47 0.37 -3.86
N LYS A 75 -4.46 1.72 -3.89
CA LYS A 75 -5.34 2.56 -3.07
C LYS A 75 -6.81 2.25 -3.37
N ARG A 76 -7.19 2.20 -4.64
CA ARG A 76 -8.56 1.86 -5.07
C ARG A 76 -8.98 0.45 -4.68
N LEU A 77 -8.04 -0.50 -4.63
CA LEU A 77 -8.33 -1.84 -4.12
C LEU A 77 -8.50 -1.84 -2.60
N ALA A 78 -7.68 -1.09 -1.86
CA ALA A 78 -7.78 -1.00 -0.40
C ALA A 78 -9.09 -0.34 0.05
N GLU A 79 -9.57 0.67 -0.68
CA GLU A 79 -10.90 1.28 -0.46
C GLU A 79 -12.06 0.27 -0.59
N ARG A 80 -11.92 -0.74 -1.46
CA ARG A 80 -12.96 -1.76 -1.72
C ARG A 80 -12.80 -3.01 -0.85
N PHE A 81 -11.57 -3.34 -0.50
CA PHE A 81 -11.21 -4.55 0.24
C PHE A 81 -10.38 -4.18 1.48
N PRO A 82 -10.96 -3.45 2.45
CA PRO A 82 -10.23 -2.98 3.62
C PRO A 82 -9.65 -4.15 4.44
N GLU A 83 -10.38 -5.27 4.57
CA GLU A 83 -9.89 -6.46 5.27
C GLU A 83 -8.58 -7.00 4.70
N ALA A 84 -8.36 -6.89 3.38
CA ALA A 84 -7.12 -7.32 2.74
C ALA A 84 -5.93 -6.37 3.01
N ALA A 85 -6.20 -5.12 3.41
CA ALA A 85 -5.19 -4.15 3.84
C ALA A 85 -4.84 -4.31 5.33
N GLU A 86 -5.83 -4.62 6.17
CA GLU A 86 -5.70 -4.75 7.64
C GLU A 86 -4.99 -6.02 8.12
N LEU A 87 -4.84 -7.05 7.27
CA LEU A 87 -4.12 -8.30 7.59
C LEU A 87 -2.61 -8.14 7.90
N ASN A 88 -2.14 -6.89 8.04
CA ASN A 88 -0.83 -6.52 8.56
C ASN A 88 -0.79 -6.34 10.10
N GLU A 89 -1.92 -6.18 10.79
CA GLU A 89 -1.96 -5.94 12.25
C GLU A 89 -1.65 -7.20 13.11
N GLY A 90 -1.08 -8.25 12.52
CA GLY A 90 -0.68 -9.47 13.23
C GLY A 90 0.82 -9.58 13.54
N SER A 91 1.67 -8.64 13.12
CA SER A 91 3.12 -8.73 13.33
C SER A 91 3.77 -7.46 13.90
N THR A 92 2.98 -6.62 14.56
CA THR A 92 3.52 -5.55 15.41
C THR A 92 2.66 -5.33 16.65
N THR A 93 2.55 -6.36 17.49
CA THR A 93 2.39 -6.13 18.93
C THR A 93 3.79 -6.06 19.54
N PRO A 94 4.35 -4.87 19.84
CA PRO A 94 5.42 -4.78 20.81
C PRO A 94 4.85 -5.17 22.17
N ALA A 95 5.62 -5.97 22.90
CA ALA A 95 5.33 -6.36 24.28
C ALA A 95 4.94 -5.14 25.12
N SER A 96 3.67 -5.07 25.53
CA SER A 96 3.29 -4.26 26.68
C SER A 96 3.54 -5.10 27.92
N ALA A 97 4.73 -4.91 28.49
CA ALA A 97 4.98 -5.28 29.86
C ALA A 97 3.92 -4.63 30.75
N GLY A 98 3.24 -5.45 31.54
CA GLY A 98 2.35 -5.03 32.59
C GLY A 98 2.50 -6.00 33.74
N GLY A 99 3.51 -5.78 34.58
CA GLY A 99 3.53 -6.38 35.90
C GLY A 99 2.40 -5.81 36.74
N SER A 100 1.77 -6.65 37.56
CA SER A 100 1.23 -6.32 38.89
C SER A 100 0.57 -7.57 39.48
N GLY A 101 0.92 -7.89 40.73
CA GLY A 101 0.31 -8.96 41.52
C GLY A 101 1.33 -9.70 42.36
#